data_AF-A0A3L7ARK4-F1
#
_entry.id   AF-A0A3L7ARK4-F1
#
_cell.length_a   1.000
_cell.length_b   1.000
_cell.length_c   1.000
_cell.angle_alpha   90.00
_cell.angle_beta   90.00
_cell.angle_gamma   90.00
#
_symmetry.space_group_name_H-M   'P 1'
#
loop_
_entity.id
_entity.type
_entity.pdbx_description
1 polymer ?
#
loop_
_entity_poly.entity_id
_entity_poly.type
_entity_poly.pdbx_seq_one_letter_code
_entity_poly.pdbx_strand_id
1 'polypeptide(L)'
;MSDDFAATLENIRQQTAAIQRERDELRKEIEAEREANAELKEKLIAARRSGELGPEWRVLQQRIDIFQTTEEDIYNGIDLSPEARFVRKTMGEYYGRAQQEMQEGEGSEELAESNARLAREREKLVETLRDLLT
;
A
#
# COMPACT_ATOMS: atom_id res chain seq x y z
N MET A 1 -40.18 23.66 -18.70
CA MET A 1 -38.75 23.77 -19.09
C MET A 1 -37.90 24.53 -18.05
N SER A 2 -38.43 25.54 -17.35
CA SER A 2 -37.69 26.29 -16.30
C SER A 2 -37.32 25.45 -15.08
N ASP A 3 -38.25 24.64 -14.56
CA ASP A 3 -38.07 23.97 -13.27
C ASP A 3 -37.07 22.80 -13.32
N ASP A 4 -37.01 22.10 -14.45
CA ASP A 4 -36.09 20.98 -14.69
C ASP A 4 -34.62 21.44 -14.78
N PHE A 5 -34.41 22.62 -15.37
CA PHE A 5 -33.11 23.28 -15.41
C PHE A 5 -32.68 23.77 -14.02
N ALA A 6 -33.60 24.34 -13.23
CA ALA A 6 -33.32 24.77 -11.86
C ALA A 6 -32.97 23.58 -10.95
N ALA A 7 -33.70 22.47 -11.06
CA ALA A 7 -33.40 21.23 -10.34
C ALA A 7 -32.03 20.64 -10.72
N THR A 8 -31.69 20.68 -12.01
CA THR A 8 -30.39 20.22 -12.52
C THR A 8 -29.24 21.07 -11.96
N LEU A 9 -29.39 22.40 -11.95
CA LEU A 9 -28.37 23.30 -11.38
C LEU A 9 -28.18 23.09 -9.87
N GLU A 10 -29.26 22.83 -9.14
CA GLU A 10 -29.19 22.54 -7.71
C GLU A 10 -28.49 21.19 -7.45
N ASN A 11 -28.79 20.18 -8.26
CA ASN A 11 -28.10 18.89 -8.20
C ASN A 11 -26.58 19.05 -8.45
N ILE A 12 -26.20 19.80 -9.50
CA ILE A 12 -24.80 20.10 -9.82
C ILE A 12 -24.11 20.82 -8.65
N ARG A 13 -24.78 21.79 -8.00
CA ARG A 13 -24.22 22.48 -6.81
C ARG A 13 -23.98 21.52 -5.65
N GLN A 14 -24.94 20.64 -5.37
CA GLN A 14 -24.82 19.66 -4.29
C GLN A 14 -23.70 18.66 -4.56
N GLN A 15 -23.59 18.16 -5.79
CA GLN A 15 -22.50 17.27 -6.21
C GLN A 15 -21.14 17.98 -6.15
N THR A 16 -21.05 19.22 -6.60
CA THR A 16 -19.81 20.01 -6.52
C THR A 16 -19.38 20.21 -5.07
N ALA A 17 -20.33 20.50 -4.18
CA ALA A 17 -20.05 20.64 -2.74
C ALA A 17 -19.61 19.30 -2.11
N ALA A 18 -20.19 18.18 -2.52
CA ALA A 18 -19.77 16.85 -2.06
C ALA A 18 -18.34 16.52 -2.51
N ILE A 19 -18.02 16.72 -3.79
CA ILE A 19 -16.68 16.51 -4.34
C ILE A 19 -15.65 17.40 -3.63
N GLN A 20 -16.00 18.65 -3.35
CA GLN A 20 -15.11 19.57 -2.64
C GLN A 20 -14.79 19.07 -1.22
N ARG A 21 -15.79 18.55 -0.50
CA ARG A 21 -15.61 17.98 0.85
C ARG A 21 -14.74 16.73 0.81
N GLU A 22 -15.04 15.78 -0.08
CA GLU A 22 -14.26 14.56 -0.24
C GLU A 22 -12.80 14.87 -0.59
N ARG A 23 -12.57 15.82 -1.48
CA ARG A 23 -11.21 16.28 -1.81
C ARG A 23 -10.50 16.90 -0.60
N ASP A 24 -11.20 17.68 0.21
CA ASP A 24 -10.61 18.32 1.38
C ASP A 24 -10.33 17.31 2.50
N GLU A 25 -11.14 16.25 2.61
CA GLU A 25 -10.91 15.10 3.50
C GLU A 25 -9.70 14.28 3.04
N LEU A 26 -9.65 13.90 1.76
CA LEU A 26 -8.51 13.21 1.16
C LEU A 26 -7.21 13.99 1.34
N ARG A 27 -7.24 15.32 1.17
CA ARG A 27 -6.06 16.17 1.41
C ARG A 27 -5.58 16.10 2.85
N LYS A 28 -6.49 16.10 3.82
CA LYS A 28 -6.14 15.97 5.24
C LYS A 28 -5.56 14.60 5.54
N GLU A 29 -6.13 13.55 4.96
CA GLU A 29 -5.63 12.19 5.12
C GLU A 29 -4.21 12.03 4.54
N ILE A 30 -3.98 12.51 3.32
CA ILE A 30 -2.66 12.51 2.69
C ILE A 30 -1.64 13.27 3.54
N GLU A 31 -2.03 14.43 4.10
CA GLU A 31 -1.11 15.21 4.92
C GLU A 31 -0.79 14.51 6.25
N ALA A 32 -1.81 13.95 6.91
CA ALA A 32 -1.60 13.17 8.13
C ALA A 32 -0.73 11.94 7.88
N GLU A 33 -0.91 11.25 6.75
CA GLU A 33 -0.09 10.12 6.35
C GLU A 33 1.36 10.55 6.08
N ARG A 34 1.58 11.70 5.43
CA ARG A 34 2.91 12.27 5.21
C ARG A 34 3.63 12.59 6.52
N GLU A 35 2.94 13.20 7.47
CA GLU A 35 3.49 13.50 8.80
C GLU A 35 3.88 12.20 9.53
N ALA A 36 2.98 11.22 9.58
CA ALA A 36 3.25 9.93 10.19
C ALA A 36 4.43 9.20 9.53
N ASN A 37 4.52 9.24 8.20
CA ASN A 37 5.63 8.66 7.45
C ASN A 37 6.95 9.39 7.71
N ALA A 38 6.93 10.72 7.86
CA ALA A 38 8.13 11.49 8.20
C ALA A 38 8.65 11.12 9.59
N GLU A 39 7.78 11.00 10.59
CA GLU A 39 8.16 10.56 11.94
C GLU A 39 8.75 9.14 11.95
N LEU A 40 8.12 8.22 11.21
CA LEU A 40 8.63 6.86 11.09
C LEU A 40 10.00 6.85 10.42
N LYS A 41 10.19 7.65 9.37
CA LYS A 41 11.46 7.76 8.66
C LYS A 41 12.58 8.25 9.57
N GLU A 42 12.33 9.28 10.38
CA GLU A 42 13.32 9.77 11.36
C GLU A 42 13.70 8.71 12.39
N LYS A 43 12.71 7.96 12.92
CA LYS A 43 12.98 6.85 13.85
C LYS A 43 13.84 5.76 13.21
N LEU A 44 13.55 5.40 11.96
CA LEU A 44 14.33 4.41 11.21
C LEU A 44 15.76 4.90 10.96
N ILE A 45 15.95 6.15 10.56
CA ILE A 45 17.28 6.75 10.37
C ILE A 45 18.06 6.69 11.69
N ALA A 46 17.44 7.08 12.80
CA ALA A 46 18.07 7.02 14.12
C ALA A 46 18.48 5.58 14.50
N ALA A 47 17.60 4.60 14.31
CA ALA A 47 17.88 3.19 14.57
C ALA A 47 18.99 2.62 13.68
N ARG A 48 19.08 3.07 12.42
CA ARG A 48 20.20 2.70 11.52
C ARG A 48 21.51 3.32 11.97
N ARG A 49 21.51 4.62 12.35
CA ARG A 49 22.72 5.33 12.82
C ARG A 49 23.23 4.76 14.15
N SER A 50 22.35 4.42 15.09
CA SER A 50 22.71 3.70 16.32
C SER A 50 23.16 2.25 16.01
N GLY A 51 22.71 1.71 14.87
CA GLY A 51 22.90 0.34 14.38
C GLY A 51 22.13 -0.70 15.18
N GLU A 52 21.01 -0.29 15.77
CA GLU A 52 19.96 -1.17 16.24
C GLU A 52 19.45 -2.09 15.12
N LEU A 53 19.45 -1.61 13.87
CA LEU A 53 19.08 -2.40 12.70
C LEU A 53 20.24 -3.22 12.09
N GLY A 54 21.38 -3.31 12.79
CA GLY A 54 22.54 -4.07 12.36
C GLY A 54 23.63 -3.25 11.63
N PRO A 55 24.83 -3.83 11.47
CA PRO A 55 26.00 -3.12 10.96
C PRO A 55 25.88 -2.72 9.48
N GLU A 56 25.24 -3.54 8.65
CA GLU A 56 25.06 -3.26 7.22
C GLU A 56 24.18 -2.02 7.01
N TRP A 57 23.06 -1.93 7.74
CA TRP A 57 22.20 -0.77 7.73
C TRP A 57 22.87 0.49 8.25
N ARG A 58 23.75 0.37 9.26
CA ARG A 58 24.54 1.51 9.75
C ARG A 58 25.48 2.05 8.66
N VAL A 59 26.18 1.15 7.96
CA VAL A 59 27.07 1.53 6.84
C VAL A 59 26.27 2.15 5.69
N LEU A 60 25.15 1.55 5.30
CA LEU A 60 24.28 2.09 4.25
C LEU A 60 23.71 3.46 4.63
N GLN A 61 23.32 3.66 5.90
CA GLN A 61 22.83 4.96 6.35
C GLN A 61 23.92 6.03 6.29
N GLN A 62 25.17 5.72 6.65
CA GLN A 62 26.29 6.64 6.46
C GLN A 62 26.47 7.03 4.99
N ARG A 63 26.35 6.06 4.06
CA ARG A 63 26.45 6.30 2.61
C ARG A 63 25.27 7.12 2.07
N ILE A 64 24.07 6.90 2.58
CA ILE A 64 22.88 7.71 2.28
C ILE A 64 23.07 9.15 2.79
N ASP A 65 23.58 9.32 4.01
CA ASP A 65 23.81 10.63 4.63
C ASP A 65 24.79 11.50 3.83
N ILE A 66 25.71 10.89 3.08
CA ILE A 66 26.67 11.57 2.21
C ILE A 66 26.33 11.45 0.71
N PHE A 67 25.09 11.09 0.38
CA PHE A 67 24.55 10.99 -0.99
C PHE A 67 25.33 10.05 -1.93
N GLN A 68 26.00 9.03 -1.39
CA GLN A 68 26.67 8.00 -2.20
C GLN A 68 25.72 6.92 -2.72
N THR A 69 24.54 6.80 -2.14
CA THR A 69 23.46 5.90 -2.57
C THR A 69 22.13 6.39 -2.00
N THR A 70 21.04 5.75 -2.37
CA THR A 70 19.69 6.00 -1.86
C THR A 70 19.02 4.70 -1.42
N GLU A 71 17.95 4.80 -0.62
CA GLU A 71 17.12 3.62 -0.30
C GLU A 71 16.59 2.95 -1.57
N GLU A 72 16.21 3.76 -2.56
CA GLU A 72 15.72 3.29 -3.86
C GLU A 72 16.80 2.51 -4.64
N ASP A 73 18.04 3.01 -4.67
CA ASP A 73 19.16 2.31 -5.29
C ASP A 73 19.45 0.96 -4.59
N ILE A 74 19.32 0.93 -3.26
CA ILE A 74 19.47 -0.29 -2.47
C ILE A 74 18.37 -1.28 -2.82
N TYR A 75 17.10 -0.88 -2.85
CA TYR A 75 15.98 -1.78 -3.12
C TYR A 75 15.96 -2.27 -4.57
N ASN A 76 16.22 -1.40 -5.53
CA ASN A 76 16.20 -1.72 -6.96
C ASN A 76 17.47 -2.44 -7.44
N GLY A 77 18.45 -2.65 -6.55
CA GLY A 77 19.67 -3.37 -6.89
C GLY A 77 20.70 -2.58 -7.66
N ILE A 78 20.55 -1.25 -7.74
CA ILE A 78 21.53 -0.33 -8.33
C ILE A 78 22.76 -0.23 -7.43
N ASP A 79 22.56 -0.21 -6.10
CA ASP A 79 23.67 -0.34 -5.15
C ASP A 79 24.15 -1.81 -5.10
N LEU A 80 25.34 -2.02 -5.64
CA LEU A 80 26.06 -3.29 -5.72
C LEU A 80 27.07 -3.49 -4.58
N SER A 81 27.00 -2.70 -3.51
CA SER A 81 27.80 -2.94 -2.31
C SER A 81 27.44 -4.26 -1.62
N PRO A 82 28.37 -4.88 -0.88
CA PRO A 82 28.08 -6.05 -0.06
C PRO A 82 26.94 -5.83 0.93
N GLU A 83 26.88 -4.65 1.56
CA GLU A 83 25.87 -4.28 2.55
C GLU A 83 24.48 -4.19 1.91
N ALA A 84 24.37 -3.55 0.74
CA ALA A 84 23.09 -3.45 0.04
C ALA A 84 22.57 -4.82 -0.42
N ARG A 85 23.47 -5.69 -0.91
CA ARG A 85 23.10 -7.08 -1.24
C ARG A 85 22.63 -7.86 -0.02
N PHE A 86 23.32 -7.73 1.11
CA PHE A 86 22.95 -8.40 2.34
C PHE A 86 21.56 -7.96 2.80
N VAL A 87 21.34 -6.65 2.88
CA VAL A 87 20.04 -6.08 3.27
C VAL A 87 18.91 -6.54 2.35
N ARG A 88 19.11 -6.51 1.03
CA ARG A 88 18.12 -7.05 0.07
C ARG A 88 17.82 -8.53 0.32
N LYS A 89 18.85 -9.35 0.54
CA LYS A 89 18.68 -10.77 0.84
C LYS A 89 17.86 -10.98 2.11
N THR A 90 18.22 -10.31 3.21
CA THR A 90 17.52 -10.46 4.49
C THR A 90 16.08 -9.96 4.43
N MET A 91 15.81 -8.90 3.65
CA MET A 91 14.43 -8.46 3.40
C MET A 91 13.64 -9.51 2.63
N GLY A 92 14.22 -10.09 1.58
CA GLY A 92 13.58 -11.17 0.81
C GLY A 92 13.25 -12.39 1.68
N GLU A 93 14.16 -12.78 2.58
CA GLU A 93 13.92 -13.86 3.55
C GLU A 93 12.79 -13.53 4.53
N TYR A 94 12.76 -12.29 5.04
CA TYR A 94 11.67 -11.82 5.92
C TYR A 94 10.32 -11.83 5.20
N TYR A 95 10.24 -11.29 3.98
CA TYR A 95 9.01 -11.31 3.18
C TYR A 95 8.55 -12.72 2.87
N GLY A 96 9.47 -13.62 2.51
CA GLY A 96 9.15 -15.02 2.27
C GLY A 96 8.56 -15.70 3.51
N ARG A 97 9.14 -15.43 4.69
CA ARG A 97 8.61 -15.96 5.95
C ARG A 97 7.24 -15.38 6.30
N ALA A 98 7.07 -14.07 6.19
CA ALA A 98 5.79 -13.42 6.46
C ALA A 98 4.68 -13.94 5.53
N GLN A 99 4.98 -14.19 4.25
CA GLN A 99 4.04 -14.81 3.33
C GLN A 99 3.68 -16.24 3.72
N GLN A 100 4.66 -17.03 4.15
CA GLN A 100 4.43 -18.39 4.62
C GLN A 100 3.56 -18.40 5.89
N GLU A 101 3.85 -17.54 6.87
CA GLU A 101 3.05 -17.39 8.09
C GLU A 101 1.61 -16.96 7.79
N MET A 102 1.39 -16.09 6.80
CA MET A 102 0.03 -15.73 6.35
C MET A 102 -0.70 -16.89 5.66
N GLN A 103 0.01 -17.79 4.99
CA GLN A 103 -0.56 -18.97 4.35
C GLN A 103 -0.81 -20.13 5.32
N GLU A 104 -0.04 -20.20 6.40
CA GLU A 104 -0.13 -21.25 7.43
C GLU A 104 -1.03 -20.86 8.62
N GLY A 105 -1.42 -19.59 8.74
CA GLY A 105 -2.33 -19.13 9.79
C GLY A 105 -3.74 -19.73 9.66
N GLU A 106 -4.40 -20.00 10.79
CA GLU A 106 -5.68 -20.72 10.93
C GLU A 106 -6.85 -20.17 10.07
N GLY A 107 -6.74 -18.96 9.53
CA GLY A 107 -7.73 -18.38 8.61
C GLY A 107 -7.46 -18.62 7.12
N SER A 108 -6.34 -19.22 6.72
CA SER A 108 -5.99 -19.38 5.30
C SER A 108 -6.86 -20.42 4.59
N GLU A 109 -7.20 -21.51 5.28
CA GLU A 109 -8.08 -22.57 4.78
C GLU A 109 -9.54 -22.08 4.73
N GLU A 110 -9.99 -21.34 5.76
CA GLU A 110 -11.31 -20.69 5.79
C GLU A 110 -11.44 -19.58 4.72
N LEU A 111 -10.39 -18.79 4.50
CA LEU A 111 -10.32 -17.80 3.41
C LEU A 111 -10.32 -18.48 2.03
N ALA A 112 -9.60 -19.60 1.87
CA ALA A 112 -9.60 -20.37 0.63
C ALA A 112 -10.98 -20.97 0.34
N GLU A 113 -11.66 -21.52 1.34
CA GLU A 113 -13.03 -22.02 1.21
C GLU A 113 -14.04 -20.91 0.91
N SER A 114 -13.94 -19.77 1.60
CA SER A 114 -14.77 -18.59 1.36
C SER A 114 -14.61 -18.06 -0.08
N ASN A 115 -13.37 -17.95 -0.57
CA ASN A 115 -13.08 -17.55 -1.94
C ASN A 115 -13.61 -18.56 -2.97
N ALA A 116 -13.44 -19.86 -2.72
CA ALA A 116 -13.99 -20.91 -3.58
C ALA A 116 -15.53 -20.93 -3.60
N ARG A 117 -16.18 -20.52 -2.50
CA ARG A 117 -17.63 -20.33 -2.45
C ARG A 117 -18.07 -19.10 -3.25
N LEU A 118 -17.40 -17.96 -3.07
CA LEU A 118 -17.69 -16.73 -3.82
C LEU A 118 -17.49 -16.91 -5.33
N ALA A 119 -16.48 -17.68 -5.75
CA ALA A 119 -16.27 -18.03 -7.15
C ALA A 119 -17.46 -18.82 -7.72
N ARG A 120 -17.96 -19.83 -7.00
CA ARG A 120 -19.14 -20.62 -7.39
C ARG A 120 -20.42 -19.79 -7.42
N GLU A 121 -20.60 -18.87 -6.48
CA GLU A 121 -21.75 -17.97 -6.46
C GLU A 121 -21.71 -16.97 -7.64
N ARG A 122 -20.53 -16.43 -7.97
CA ARG A 122 -20.35 -15.59 -9.17
C ARG A 122 -20.69 -16.34 -10.45
N GLU A 123 -20.24 -17.58 -10.58
CA GLU A 123 -20.48 -18.39 -11.79
C GLU A 123 -21.98 -18.64 -12.00
N LYS A 124 -22.70 -19.03 -10.93
CA LYS A 124 -24.17 -19.16 -10.97
C LYS A 124 -24.88 -17.86 -11.32
N LEU A 125 -24.39 -16.72 -10.80
CA LEU A 125 -24.99 -15.41 -11.05
C LEU A 125 -24.79 -14.99 -12.51
N VAL A 126 -23.62 -15.26 -13.08
CA VAL A 126 -23.32 -15.06 -14.52
C VAL A 126 -24.20 -15.95 -15.39
N GLU A 127 -24.40 -17.21 -15.00
CA GLU A 127 -25.27 -18.15 -15.71
C GLU A 127 -26.75 -17.71 -15.68
N THR A 128 -27.24 -17.32 -14.50
CA THR A 128 -28.60 -16.80 -14.34
C THR A 128 -28.83 -15.52 -15.16
N LEU A 129 -27.86 -14.60 -15.18
CA LEU A 129 -27.94 -13.38 -15.99
C LEU A 129 -27.91 -13.69 -17.49
N ARG A 130 -27.18 -14.74 -17.90
CA ARG A 130 -27.14 -15.19 -19.30
C ARG A 130 -28.51 -15.72 -19.73
N ASP A 131 -29.14 -16.54 -18.89
CA ASP A 131 -30.44 -17.15 -19.17
C ASP A 131 -31.59 -16.13 -19.21
N LEU A 132 -31.46 -15.01 -18.47
CA LEU A 132 -32.44 -13.90 -18.49
C LEU A 132 -32.31 -12.99 -19.72
N LEU A 133 -31.19 -13.05 -20.44
CA LEU A 133 -30.89 -12.21 -21.60
C LEU A 133 -31.07 -12.95 -22.95
N THR A 134 -31.48 -14.21 -22.92
CA THR A 134 -31.89 -15.03 -24.06
C THR A 134 -33.40 -15.22 -24.10
#